data_AF-A0A1F9MYU9-F1
#
_entry.id   AF-A0A1F9MYU9-F1
#
_cell.length_a   1.000
_cell.length_b   1.000
_cell.length_c   1.000
_cell.angle_alpha   90.00
_cell.angle_beta   90.00
_cell.angle_gamma   90.00
#
_symmetry.space_group_name_H-M   'P 1'
#
loop_
_entity.id
_entity.type
_entity.pdbx_description
1 polymer ?
#
loop_
_entity_poly.entity_id
_entity_poly.type
_entity_poly.pdbx_seq_one_letter_code
_entity_poly.pdbx_strand_id
1 'polypeptide(L)'
;MNTFFADYTKNISKGGTFIKTDRPLPVGTEFLFKLTLPKREHPFELKGTVIWTNQPAEMQKPEVEQMGMGIRFIFADESEREGFEFEVEQMMVSSLGPDLYEKLIQRKPRMRYD
;
A
#
# COMPACT_ATOMS: atom_id res chain seq x y z
N MET A 1 -8.39 3.98 -15.70
CA MET A 1 -7.16 4.28 -14.92
C MET A 1 -6.92 3.10 -14.01
N ASN A 2 -5.77 2.41 -14.09
CA ASN A 2 -5.51 1.20 -13.31
C ASN A 2 -5.62 1.52 -11.80
N THR A 3 -6.55 0.85 -11.09
CA THR A 3 -6.85 1.03 -9.65
C THR A 3 -5.58 1.02 -8.79
N PHE A 4 -4.58 0.24 -9.20
CA PHE A 4 -3.25 0.18 -8.61
C PHE A 4 -2.59 1.53 -8.33
N PHE A 5 -2.62 2.46 -9.28
CA PHE A 5 -1.92 3.75 -9.12
C PHE A 5 -2.63 4.68 -8.13
N ALA A 6 -3.96 4.59 -8.06
CA ALA A 6 -4.75 5.30 -7.06
C ALA A 6 -4.51 4.72 -5.66
N ASP A 7 -4.41 3.40 -5.54
CA ASP A 7 -4.11 2.73 -4.26
C ASP A 7 -2.67 3.02 -3.80
N TYR A 8 -1.71 3.12 -4.72
CA TYR A 8 -0.34 3.55 -4.42
C TYR A 8 -0.28 4.96 -3.84
N THR A 9 -0.83 5.93 -4.58
CA THR A 9 -0.70 7.36 -4.24
C THR A 9 -1.39 7.68 -2.92
N LYS A 10 -2.43 6.93 -2.57
CA LYS A 10 -3.19 7.16 -1.34
C LYS A 10 -2.63 6.40 -0.15
N ASN A 11 -2.33 5.10 -0.30
CA ASN A 11 -2.16 4.20 0.84
C ASN A 11 -0.82 3.45 0.84
N ILE A 12 -0.45 2.78 -0.26
CA ILE A 12 0.71 1.85 -0.27
C ILE A 12 2.02 2.60 -0.02
N SER A 13 2.20 3.77 -0.65
CA SER A 13 3.38 4.63 -0.43
C SER A 13 3.50 5.20 0.98
N LYS A 14 2.41 5.18 1.76
CA LYS A 14 2.38 5.67 3.15
C LYS A 14 2.46 4.54 4.17
N GLY A 15 2.82 3.33 3.73
CA GLY A 15 2.95 2.17 4.58
C GLY A 15 1.62 1.56 5.01
N GLY A 16 0.61 1.53 4.15
CA GLY A 16 -0.65 0.87 4.45
C GLY A 16 -1.44 0.44 3.22
N THR A 17 -2.49 -0.36 3.42
CA THR A 17 -3.42 -0.73 2.34
C THR A 17 -4.82 -0.95 2.89
N PHE A 18 -5.80 -1.02 1.99
CA PHE A 18 -7.16 -1.41 2.31
C PHE A 18 -7.46 -2.78 1.72
N ILE A 19 -8.05 -3.67 2.52
CA ILE A 19 -8.58 -4.94 2.04
C ILE A 19 -10.10 -4.89 2.14
N LYS A 20 -10.76 -4.91 0.98
CA LYS A 20 -12.19 -5.13 0.88
C LYS A 20 -12.50 -6.56 1.32
N THR A 21 -13.32 -6.72 2.35
CA THR A 21 -13.74 -8.02 2.88
C THR A 21 -15.06 -7.86 3.63
N ASP A 22 -15.87 -8.91 3.65
CA ASP A 22 -17.08 -9.00 4.46
C ASP A 22 -16.78 -9.42 5.91
N ARG A 23 -15.58 -9.95 6.14
CA ARG A 23 -15.11 -10.48 7.42
C ARG A 23 -13.77 -9.85 7.77
N PRO A 24 -13.76 -8.58 8.21
CA PRO A 24 -12.53 -7.94 8.66
C PRO A 24 -12.00 -8.64 9.92
N LEU A 25 -10.68 -8.68 10.07
CA LEU A 25 -10.06 -9.10 11.32
C LEU A 25 -10.22 -8.00 12.38
N PRO A 26 -10.23 -8.32 13.69
CA PRO A 26 -10.32 -7.31 14.74
C PRO A 26 -9.19 -6.27 14.66
N VAL A 27 -9.49 -5.02 15.02
CA VAL A 27 -8.46 -3.97 15.16
C VAL A 27 -7.36 -4.41 16.13
N GLY A 28 -6.11 -4.14 15.78
CA GLY A 28 -4.92 -4.57 16.51
C GLY A 28 -4.39 -5.94 16.08
N THR A 29 -5.13 -6.72 15.29
CA THR A 29 -4.66 -8.01 14.78
C THR A 29 -3.44 -7.81 13.90
N GLU A 30 -2.32 -8.44 14.27
CA GLU A 30 -1.10 -8.51 13.46
C GLU A 30 -1.05 -9.81 12.66
N PHE A 31 -0.65 -9.73 11.39
CA PHE A 31 -0.52 -10.89 10.53
C PHE A 31 0.47 -10.63 9.40
N LEU A 32 0.95 -11.74 8.83
CA LEU A 32 1.74 -11.74 7.61
C LEU A 32 0.82 -11.83 6.40
N PHE A 33 1.08 -11.05 5.36
CA PHE A 33 0.33 -11.11 4.12
C PHE A 33 1.23 -10.88 2.91
N LYS A 34 0.75 -11.32 1.75
CA LYS A 34 1.43 -11.17 0.47
C LYS A 34 0.75 -10.08 -0.36
N LEU A 35 1.50 -9.04 -0.68
CA LEU A 35 1.05 -7.95 -1.53
C LEU A 35 1.59 -8.15 -2.95
N THR A 36 0.70 -8.57 -3.85
CA THR A 36 1.02 -8.69 -5.28
C THR A 36 0.86 -7.33 -5.96
N LEU A 37 1.91 -6.88 -6.63
CA LEU A 37 1.86 -5.66 -7.44
C LEU A 37 1.96 -6.03 -8.94
N PRO A 38 1.35 -5.25 -9.85
CA PRO A 38 1.49 -5.45 -11.28
C PRO A 38 2.95 -5.42 -11.73
N LYS A 39 3.34 -6.30 -12.65
CA LYS A 39 4.69 -6.41 -13.22
C LYS A 39 5.79 -6.87 -12.26
N ARG A 40 5.44 -7.34 -11.06
CA ARG A 40 6.36 -8.06 -10.18
C ARG A 40 5.96 -9.53 -10.13
N GLU A 41 6.91 -10.42 -10.41
CA GLU A 41 6.66 -11.87 -10.37
C GLU A 41 6.45 -12.37 -8.93
N HIS A 42 7.22 -11.83 -7.98
CA HIS A 42 7.20 -12.25 -6.58
C HIS A 42 6.45 -11.22 -5.72
N PRO A 43 5.41 -11.60 -4.95
CA PRO A 43 4.73 -10.66 -4.07
C PRO A 43 5.66 -10.16 -2.96
N PHE A 44 5.36 -8.98 -2.41
CA PHE A 44 5.98 -8.56 -1.15
C PHE A 44 5.37 -9.34 0.00
N GLU A 45 6.21 -9.94 0.82
CA GLU A 45 5.79 -10.51 2.09
C GLU A 45 5.95 -9.43 3.16
N LEU A 46 4.85 -9.00 3.75
CA LEU A 46 4.80 -7.87 4.69
C LEU A 46 4.07 -8.28 5.95
N LYS A 47 4.52 -7.75 7.09
CA LYS A 47 3.74 -7.76 8.32
C LYS A 47 2.81 -6.54 8.32
N GLY A 48 1.60 -6.70 8.84
CA GLY A 48 0.67 -5.59 9.00
C GLY A 48 -0.20 -5.71 10.23
N THR A 49 -0.79 -4.60 10.65
CA THR A 49 -1.79 -4.53 11.73
C THR A 49 -3.09 -3.90 11.23
N VAL A 50 -4.23 -4.45 11.63
CA VAL A 50 -5.53 -3.82 11.36
C VAL A 50 -5.66 -2.56 12.22
N ILE A 51 -5.93 -1.42 11.58
CA ILE A 51 -6.06 -0.12 12.26
C ILE A 51 -7.48 0.42 12.31
N TRP A 52 -8.38 -0.10 11.48
CA TRP A 52 -9.81 0.17 11.50
C TRP A 52 -10.56 -0.86 10.67
N THR A 53 -11.85 -1.03 10.95
CA THR A 53 -12.76 -1.91 10.21
C THR A 53 -14.07 -1.21 9.87
N ASN A 54 -14.59 -1.46 8.67
CA ASN A 54 -15.94 -1.09 8.27
C ASN A 54 -16.72 -2.36 7.96
N GLN A 55 -17.84 -2.54 8.66
CA GLN A 55 -18.77 -3.66 8.50
C GLN A 55 -20.22 -3.14 8.61
N PRO A 56 -21.24 -3.87 8.10
CA PRO A 56 -22.61 -3.35 8.08
C PRO A 56 -23.15 -2.90 9.44
N ALA A 57 -22.68 -3.52 10.53
CA ALA A 57 -23.08 -3.17 11.89
C ALA A 57 -22.31 -1.95 12.47
N GLU A 58 -21.12 -1.65 11.95
CA GLU A 58 -20.22 -0.65 12.53
C GLU A 58 -19.24 -0.08 11.49
N MET A 59 -19.22 1.25 11.36
CA MET A 59 -18.34 2.00 10.47
C MET A 59 -17.33 2.79 11.30
N GLN A 60 -16.10 2.29 11.46
CA GLN A 60 -15.05 3.02 12.18
C GLN A 60 -14.40 4.11 11.33
N LYS A 61 -14.52 4.00 10.00
CA LYS A 61 -14.09 5.00 9.03
C LYS A 61 -15.22 5.38 8.07
N PRO A 62 -16.17 6.22 8.51
CA PRO A 62 -17.34 6.61 7.71
C PRO A 62 -16.99 7.27 6.37
N GLU A 63 -15.82 7.90 6.28
CA GLU A 63 -15.31 8.50 5.04
C GLU A 63 -14.91 7.47 3.97
N VAL A 64 -14.78 6.20 4.33
CA VAL A 64 -14.54 5.08 3.41
C VAL A 64 -15.83 4.30 3.22
N GLU A 65 -16.45 4.45 2.05
CA GLU A 65 -17.75 3.82 1.75
C GLU A 65 -17.68 2.29 1.67
N GLN A 66 -16.49 1.72 1.45
CA GLN A 66 -16.31 0.28 1.27
C GLN A 66 -16.20 -0.45 2.61
N MET A 67 -16.87 -1.62 2.70
CA MET A 67 -16.69 -2.58 3.79
C MET A 67 -15.33 -3.27 3.67
N GLY A 68 -14.67 -3.49 4.80
CA GLY A 68 -13.37 -4.13 4.85
C GLY A 68 -12.54 -3.65 6.02
N MET A 69 -11.22 -3.69 5.85
CA MET A 69 -10.27 -3.29 6.88
C MET A 69 -9.11 -2.48 6.32
N GLY A 70 -8.71 -1.46 7.07
CA GLY A 70 -7.48 -0.73 6.83
C GLY A 70 -6.31 -1.38 7.56
N ILE A 71 -5.20 -1.55 6.86
CA ILE A 71 -3.99 -2.19 7.35
C ILE A 71 -2.86 -1.18 7.32
N ARG A 72 -2.11 -1.09 8.42
CA ARG A 72 -0.80 -0.41 8.46
C ARG A 72 0.29 -1.46 8.38
N PHE A 73 1.27 -1.26 7.50
CA PHE A 73 2.44 -2.12 7.38
C PHE A 73 3.33 -1.93 8.62
N ILE A 74 3.92 -3.03 9.06
CA ILE A 74 4.91 -3.05 10.13
C ILE A 74 6.24 -3.41 9.47
N PHE A 75 7.18 -2.46 9.54
CA PHE A 75 8.56 -2.66 9.12
C PHE A 75 9.41 -2.94 10.37
N ALA A 76 10.39 -3.84 10.24
CA ALA A 76 11.35 -4.19 11.27
C ALA A 76 12.26 -3.00 11.58
N ASP A 77 12.66 -2.26 10.55
CA ASP A 77 13.48 -1.06 10.65
C ASP A 77 13.22 -0.10 9.47
N GLU A 78 13.93 1.03 9.52
CA GLU A 78 13.85 2.09 8.53
C GLU A 78 14.40 1.66 7.15
N SER A 79 15.39 0.77 7.12
CA SER A 79 15.97 0.28 5.88
C SER A 79 15.01 -0.64 5.12
N GLU A 80 14.23 -1.48 5.82
CA GLU A 80 13.16 -2.26 5.21
C GLU A 80 12.07 -1.35 4.62
N ARG A 81 11.67 -0.30 5.36
CA ARG A 81 10.71 0.71 4.88
C ARG A 81 11.22 1.41 3.61
N GLU A 82 12.45 1.92 3.65
CA GLU A 82 13.06 2.62 2.51
C GLU A 82 13.21 1.72 1.29
N GLY A 83 13.61 0.46 1.50
CA GLY A 83 13.74 -0.55 0.44
C GLY A 83 12.40 -0.87 -0.21
N PHE A 84 11.36 -1.10 0.60
CA PHE A 84 10.00 -1.29 0.10
C PHE A 84 9.55 -0.09 -0.73
N GLU A 85 9.64 1.13 -0.18
CA GLU A 85 9.23 2.34 -0.89
C GLU A 85 10.01 2.56 -2.18
N PHE A 86 11.31 2.23 -2.20
CA PHE A 86 12.14 2.34 -3.38
C PHE A 86 11.69 1.37 -4.47
N GLU A 87 11.47 0.11 -4.14
CA GLU A 87 11.03 -0.90 -5.12
C GLU A 87 9.66 -0.56 -5.73
N VAL A 88 8.72 -0.10 -4.90
CA VAL A 88 7.40 0.30 -5.41
C VAL A 88 7.50 1.56 -6.27
N GLU A 89 8.36 2.51 -5.91
CA GLU A 89 8.64 3.70 -6.72
C GLU A 89 9.21 3.34 -8.09
N GLN A 90 10.23 2.48 -8.16
CA GLN A 90 10.81 2.06 -9.44
C GLN A 90 9.79 1.36 -10.34
N MET A 91 8.90 0.57 -9.75
CA MET A 91 7.81 -0.08 -10.49
C MET A 91 6.83 0.93 -11.11
N MET A 92 6.54 2.02 -10.41
CA MET A 92 5.71 3.08 -10.96
C MET A 92 6.40 3.82 -12.09
N VAL A 93 7.66 4.20 -11.90
CA VAL A 93 8.46 4.87 -12.93
C VAL A 93 8.52 4.00 -14.18
N SER A 94 8.78 2.69 -14.02
CA SER A 94 8.74 1.71 -15.11
C SER A 94 7.38 1.62 -15.80
N SER A 95 6.28 1.87 -15.08
CA SER A 95 4.93 1.71 -15.62
C SER A 95 4.31 2.98 -16.20
N LEU A 96 4.68 4.15 -15.68
CA LEU A 96 4.11 5.45 -16.05
C LEU A 96 5.08 6.33 -16.83
N GLY A 97 6.37 6.02 -16.78
CA GLY A 97 7.44 6.92 -17.19
C GLY A 97 7.77 7.97 -16.11
N PRO A 98 8.96 8.60 -16.19
CA PRO A 98 9.43 9.56 -15.19
C PRO A 98 8.58 10.83 -15.12
N ASP A 99 8.12 11.35 -16.27
CA ASP A 99 7.36 12.61 -16.31
C ASP A 99 6.00 12.51 -15.63
N LEU A 100 5.27 11.40 -15.84
CA LEU A 100 3.97 11.19 -15.22
C LEU A 100 4.12 10.85 -13.73
N TYR A 101 5.17 10.11 -13.36
CA TYR A 101 5.51 9.90 -11.95
C TYR A 101 5.73 11.23 -11.23
N GLU A 102 6.57 12.12 -11.77
CA GLU A 102 6.90 13.40 -11.14
C GLU A 102 5.65 14.29 -10.95
N LYS A 103 4.75 14.31 -11.94
CA LYS A 103 3.47 15.06 -11.83
C LYS A 103 2.55 14.50 -10.74
N LEU A 104 2.52 13.19 -10.54
CA LEU A 104 1.63 12.54 -9.56
C LEU A 104 2.18 12.59 -8.13
N ILE A 105 3.49 12.35 -7.97
CA ILE A 105 4.14 12.26 -6.65
C ILE A 105 4.73 13.60 -6.22
N GLN A 106 4.82 14.58 -7.14
CA GLN A 106 5.39 15.90 -6.90
C GLN A 106 6.85 15.86 -6.45
N ARG A 107 7.59 14.82 -6.87
CA ARG A 107 9.03 14.66 -6.65
C ARG A 107 9.68 13.89 -7.79
N LYS A 108 10.98 14.10 -8.00
CA LYS A 108 11.77 13.28 -8.92
C LYS A 108 11.96 11.86 -8.37
N PRO A 109 11.98 10.84 -9.24
CA PRO A 109 12.26 9.48 -8.79
C PRO A 109 13.69 9.37 -8.25
N ARG A 110 13.87 8.57 -7.21
CA ARG A 110 15.20 8.20 -6.71
C ARG A 110 15.90 7.42 -7.81
N MET A 111 17.13 7.80 -8.11
CA MET A 111 18.00 7.06 -9.02
C MET A 111 18.54 5.83 -8.27
N ARG A 112 18.67 4.68 -8.95
CA ARG A 112 19.63 3.67 -8.49
C ARG A 112 21.01 4.29 -8.63
N TYR A 113 21.75 4.39 -7.54
CA TYR A 113 23.20 4.42 -7.64
C TYR A 113 23.63 2.97 -7.80
N ASP A 114 24.21 2.65 -8.96
CA ASP A 114 24.83 1.34 -9.21
C ASP A 114 26.06 1.13 -8.32
#